data_AF-A0A4T0X143-F1
#
_entry.id   AF-A0A4T0X143-F1
#
_cell.length_a   1.000
_cell.length_b   1.000
_cell.length_c   1.000
_cell.angle_alpha   90.00
_cell.angle_beta   90.00
_cell.angle_gamma   90.00
#
_symmetry.space_group_name_H-M   'P 1'
#
loop_
_entity.id
_entity.type
_entity.pdbx_description
1 polymer ?
#
loop_
_entity_poly.entity_id
_entity_poly.type
_entity_poly.pdbx_seq_one_letter_code
_entity_poly.pdbx_strand_id
1 'polypeptide(L)'
;MVLRSIHTLYAKNLNEKVSLNKLHDSLKTLFTDAGFQVLHIQACKNLALRGQAYISFNKNVDLNQVIETLNTKLLFDKPIVLQVAKQNSDVVLERFSSHSEYQEFLGKVRKERLDRRSSRIGGEKRKRGELEDKDMNSGENTKKRKVAINTVPNKMMIITNLSEDVTQKDLIDLLSKYDGFLTANYVSVRHLALIEFESEQDAIKCYKELGSDVMIKGKSSLLTYAKK
;
A
#
# COMPACT_ATOMS: atom_id res chain seq x y z
N MET A 1 21.77 19.05 16.84
CA MET A 1 20.93 17.88 16.53
C MET A 1 20.25 17.49 17.83
N VAL A 2 18.94 17.76 17.97
CA VAL A 2 18.22 17.43 19.22
C VAL A 2 18.19 15.91 19.34
N LEU A 3 18.85 15.38 20.37
CA LEU A 3 18.76 13.96 20.74
C LEU A 3 17.32 13.70 21.19
N ARG A 4 16.47 13.30 20.25
CA ARG A 4 15.12 12.83 20.57
C ARG A 4 15.25 11.48 21.23
N SER A 5 14.79 11.37 22.48
CA SER A 5 14.62 10.08 23.15
C SER A 5 13.81 9.15 22.25
N ILE A 6 14.28 7.91 22.10
CA ILE A 6 13.59 6.90 21.31
C ILE A 6 12.57 6.22 22.22
N HIS A 7 11.32 6.17 21.78
CA HIS A 7 10.20 5.53 22.50
C HIS A 7 9.65 4.33 21.73
N THR A 8 10.33 3.92 20.65
CA THR A 8 9.87 2.83 19.79
C THR A 8 10.87 1.67 19.84
N LEU A 9 10.38 0.48 20.12
CA LEU A 9 11.11 -0.78 19.98
C LEU A 9 10.79 -1.45 18.65
N TYR A 10 11.81 -2.06 18.09
CA TYR A 10 11.71 -2.96 16.95
C TYR A 10 11.71 -4.40 17.44
N ALA A 11 10.68 -5.15 17.08
CA ALA A 11 10.56 -6.58 17.33
C ALA A 11 10.75 -7.34 16.01
N LYS A 12 11.58 -8.39 16.05
CA LYS A 12 11.82 -9.31 14.93
C LYS A 12 11.61 -10.77 15.36
N ASN A 13 11.63 -11.65 14.37
CA ASN A 13 11.42 -13.09 14.54
C ASN A 13 10.00 -13.49 14.99
N LEU A 14 8.99 -12.64 14.73
CA LEU A 14 7.60 -12.97 15.05
C LEU A 14 7.07 -14.09 14.15
N ASN A 15 6.02 -14.78 14.60
CA ASN A 15 5.37 -15.84 13.83
C ASN A 15 4.48 -15.25 12.72
N GLU A 16 4.87 -15.49 11.47
CA GLU A 16 4.19 -14.93 10.28
C GLU A 16 2.84 -15.59 9.97
N LYS A 17 2.61 -16.82 10.46
CA LYS A 17 1.38 -17.58 10.19
C LYS A 17 0.19 -17.03 10.98
N VAL A 18 0.45 -16.28 12.05
CA VAL A 18 -0.59 -15.72 12.92
C VAL A 18 -1.30 -14.55 12.24
N SER A 19 -2.60 -14.36 12.51
CA SER A 19 -3.34 -13.18 12.06
C SER A 19 -2.84 -11.91 12.76
N LEU A 20 -2.83 -10.76 12.08
CA LEU A 20 -2.34 -9.51 12.65
C LEU A 20 -3.07 -9.12 13.94
N ASN A 21 -4.39 -9.31 14.01
CA ASN A 21 -5.17 -8.97 15.21
C ASN A 21 -4.71 -9.78 16.43
N LYS A 22 -4.65 -11.12 16.29
CA LYS A 22 -4.11 -12.00 17.35
C LYS A 22 -2.68 -11.63 17.74
N LEU A 23 -1.81 -11.34 16.77
CA LEU A 23 -0.43 -10.95 17.04
C LEU A 23 -0.37 -9.63 17.83
N HIS A 24 -1.18 -8.65 17.44
CA HIS A 24 -1.29 -7.36 18.08
C HIS A 24 -1.77 -7.50 19.54
N ASP A 25 -2.83 -8.27 19.76
CA ASP A 25 -3.40 -8.48 21.09
C ASP A 25 -2.41 -9.21 22.00
N SER A 26 -1.79 -10.29 21.52
CA SER A 26 -0.82 -11.04 22.32
C SER A 26 0.46 -10.24 22.61
N LEU A 27 0.95 -9.41 21.67
CA LEU A 27 2.03 -8.48 21.97
C LEU A 27 1.60 -7.47 23.03
N LYS A 28 0.42 -6.86 22.88
CA LYS A 28 -0.10 -5.89 23.85
C LYS A 28 -0.20 -6.50 25.25
N THR A 29 -0.76 -7.70 25.37
CA THR A 29 -0.83 -8.45 26.63
C THR A 29 0.57 -8.71 27.19
N LEU A 30 1.49 -9.25 26.39
CA LEU A 30 2.86 -9.54 26.83
C LEU A 30 3.60 -8.33 27.42
N PHE A 31 3.48 -7.16 26.79
CA PHE A 31 4.09 -5.92 27.30
C PHE A 31 3.35 -5.39 28.53
N THR A 32 2.01 -5.50 28.56
CA THR A 32 1.19 -5.05 29.69
C THR A 32 1.45 -5.89 30.94
N ASP A 33 1.60 -7.21 30.79
CA ASP A 33 1.91 -8.16 31.87
C ASP A 33 3.27 -7.87 32.51
N ALA A 34 4.21 -7.35 31.73
CA ALA A 34 5.51 -6.89 32.24
C ALA A 34 5.48 -5.46 32.81
N GLY A 35 4.31 -4.80 32.84
CA GLY A 35 4.11 -3.47 33.40
C GLY A 35 4.36 -2.31 32.43
N PHE A 36 4.54 -2.58 31.13
CA PHE A 36 4.81 -1.54 30.14
C PHE A 36 3.54 -1.11 29.41
N GLN A 37 3.26 0.20 29.43
CA GLN A 37 2.10 0.76 28.74
C GLN A 37 2.42 1.05 27.27
N VAL A 38 1.93 0.18 26.39
CA VAL A 38 2.06 0.35 24.93
C VAL A 38 1.07 1.40 24.41
N LEU A 39 1.56 2.32 23.60
CA LEU A 39 0.77 3.33 22.88
C LEU A 39 0.19 2.76 21.59
N HIS A 40 1.05 2.15 20.77
CA HIS A 40 0.69 1.69 19.44
C HIS A 40 1.62 0.57 18.98
N ILE A 41 1.07 -0.41 18.26
CA ILE A 41 1.84 -1.52 17.67
C ILE A 41 1.59 -1.53 16.16
N GLN A 42 2.65 -1.36 15.39
CA GLN A 42 2.64 -1.43 13.94
C GLN A 42 3.20 -2.78 13.50
N ALA A 43 2.37 -3.64 12.90
CA ALA A 43 2.80 -4.91 12.31
C ALA A 43 2.13 -5.13 10.95
N CYS A 44 2.86 -5.67 9.98
CA CYS A 44 2.40 -5.86 8.60
C CYS A 44 2.67 -7.28 8.11
N LYS A 45 1.89 -7.74 7.10
CA LYS A 45 2.09 -9.04 6.44
C LYS A 45 2.83 -8.99 5.10
N ASN A 46 3.22 -7.79 4.66
CA ASN A 46 3.94 -7.62 3.40
C ASN A 46 5.27 -8.38 3.44
N LEU A 47 5.71 -8.95 2.31
CA LEU A 47 6.89 -9.82 2.24
C LEU A 47 8.15 -9.23 2.91
N ALA A 48 8.36 -7.91 2.78
CA ALA A 48 9.51 -7.22 3.37
C ALA A 48 9.37 -6.93 4.88
N LEU A 49 8.15 -6.91 5.41
CA LEU A 49 7.82 -6.46 6.78
C LEU A 49 7.18 -7.56 7.65
N ARG A 50 6.87 -8.73 7.07
CA ARG A 50 6.33 -9.86 7.83
C ARG A 50 7.34 -10.35 8.85
N GLY A 51 6.83 -10.84 9.98
CA GLY A 51 7.66 -11.30 11.09
C GLY A 51 8.33 -10.17 11.89
N GLN A 52 7.91 -8.92 11.65
CA GLN A 52 8.45 -7.72 12.30
C GLN A 52 7.32 -6.87 12.86
N ALA A 53 7.61 -6.13 13.93
CA ALA A 53 6.70 -5.12 14.48
C ALA A 53 7.47 -3.95 15.08
N TYR A 54 6.80 -2.80 15.17
CA TYR A 54 7.27 -1.63 15.91
C TYR A 54 6.31 -1.36 17.07
N ILE A 55 6.83 -1.34 18.29
CA ILE A 55 6.06 -1.09 19.52
C ILE A 55 6.44 0.27 20.05
N SER A 56 5.48 1.19 20.11
CA SER A 56 5.67 2.54 20.61
C SER A 56 5.11 2.69 22.02
N PHE A 57 5.81 3.39 22.89
CA PHE A 57 5.40 3.64 24.28
C PHE A 57 4.89 5.06 24.49
N ASN A 58 3.96 5.21 25.44
CA ASN A 58 3.34 6.50 25.76
C ASN A 58 4.13 7.33 26.79
N LYS A 59 5.12 6.74 27.46
CA LYS A 59 5.94 7.42 28.46
C LYS A 59 7.41 7.29 28.10
N ASN A 60 8.27 8.08 28.75
CA ASN A 60 9.69 7.79 28.79
C ASN A 60 9.86 6.45 29.54
N VAL A 61 10.24 5.41 28.81
CA VAL A 61 10.49 4.07 29.34
C VAL A 61 11.94 3.73 29.00
N ASP A 62 12.65 3.11 29.93
CA ASP A 62 13.98 2.58 29.62
C ASP A 62 13.85 1.37 28.69
N LEU A 63 14.14 1.59 27.42
CA LEU A 63 14.04 0.56 26.39
C LEU A 63 14.99 -0.60 26.65
N ASN A 64 16.13 -0.37 27.33
CA ASN A 64 17.08 -1.43 27.65
C ASN A 64 16.48 -2.39 28.68
N GLN A 65 15.85 -1.86 29.72
CA GLN A 65 15.13 -2.66 30.72
C GLN A 65 14.01 -3.50 30.07
N VAL A 66 13.26 -2.92 29.13
CA VAL A 66 12.22 -3.63 28.39
C VAL A 66 12.82 -4.78 27.58
N ILE A 67 13.93 -4.53 26.88
CA ILE A 67 14.64 -5.54 26.11
C ILE A 67 15.14 -6.65 27.06
N GLU A 68 15.81 -6.33 28.15
CA GLU A 68 16.31 -7.33 29.11
C GLU A 68 15.19 -8.21 29.67
N THR A 69 13.99 -7.64 29.90
CA THR A 69 12.85 -8.35 30.50
C THR A 69 12.10 -9.24 29.50
N LEU A 70 11.96 -8.80 28.24
CA LEU A 70 11.05 -9.41 27.27
C LEU A 70 11.75 -10.04 26.06
N ASN A 71 13.03 -9.75 25.85
CA ASN A 71 13.79 -10.39 24.80
C ASN A 71 13.84 -11.91 25.02
N THR A 72 13.85 -12.66 23.93
CA THR A 72 13.81 -14.13 23.88
C THR A 72 12.59 -14.81 24.50
N LYS A 73 11.60 -14.07 25.02
CA LYS A 73 10.31 -14.65 25.42
C LYS A 73 9.62 -15.30 24.22
N LEU A 74 8.99 -16.45 24.48
CA LEU A 74 8.24 -17.19 23.47
C LEU A 74 6.89 -16.52 23.21
N LEU A 75 6.60 -16.28 21.94
CA LEU A 75 5.30 -15.81 21.47
C LEU A 75 4.91 -16.63 20.23
N PHE A 76 3.85 -17.41 20.35
CA PHE A 76 3.42 -18.39 19.33
C PHE A 76 4.57 -19.30 18.89
N ASP A 77 5.22 -19.91 19.88
CA ASP A 77 6.32 -20.89 19.73
C ASP A 77 7.59 -20.34 19.06
N LYS A 78 7.73 -19.01 18.98
CA LYS A 78 8.94 -18.35 18.49
C LYS A 78 9.49 -17.36 19.51
N PRO A 79 10.81 -17.34 19.76
CA PRO A 79 11.41 -16.35 20.64
C PRO A 79 11.41 -14.99 19.94
N ILE A 80 10.78 -14.00 20.56
CA ILE A 80 10.81 -12.62 20.07
C ILE A 80 12.22 -12.06 20.27
N VAL A 81 12.72 -11.31 19.28
CA VAL A 81 13.96 -10.56 19.46
C VAL A 81 13.66 -9.07 19.43
N LEU A 82 14.03 -8.36 20.49
CA LEU A 82 13.77 -6.93 20.67
C LEU A 82 15.04 -6.10 20.48
N GLN A 83 14.89 -4.93 19.86
CA GLN A 83 15.97 -3.96 19.63
C GLN A 83 15.41 -2.54 19.70
N VAL A 84 16.24 -1.56 20.03
CA VAL A 84 15.87 -0.14 19.91
C VAL A 84 15.64 0.20 18.44
N ALA A 85 14.53 0.87 18.12
CA ALA A 85 14.26 1.28 16.75
C ALA A 85 15.24 2.38 16.32
N LYS A 86 15.58 2.44 15.03
CA LYS A 86 16.48 3.48 14.50
C LYS A 86 15.86 4.88 14.55
N GLN A 87 14.54 4.95 14.49
CA GLN A 87 13.76 6.18 14.48
C GLN A 87 12.45 5.95 15.25
N ASN A 88 11.87 7.03 15.77
CA ASN A 88 10.55 6.98 16.40
C ASN A 88 9.45 6.75 15.37
N SER A 89 8.38 6.07 15.79
CA SER A 89 7.16 5.95 14.98
C SER A 89 6.49 7.31 14.81
N ASP A 90 5.82 7.52 13.68
CA ASP A 90 5.06 8.73 13.36
C ASP A 90 4.10 9.13 14.49
N VAL A 91 3.46 8.15 15.14
CA VAL A 91 2.53 8.36 16.28
C VAL A 91 3.24 8.99 17.49
N VAL A 92 4.48 8.59 17.76
CA VAL A 92 5.30 9.16 18.83
C VAL A 92 5.75 10.57 18.44
N LEU A 93 6.16 10.78 17.19
CA LEU A 93 6.52 12.11 16.71
C LEU A 93 5.34 13.07 16.86
N GLU A 94 4.15 12.69 16.40
CA GLU A 94 2.96 13.54 16.48
C GLU A 94 2.63 13.93 17.93
N ARG A 95 2.83 13.02 18.89
CA ARG A 95 2.47 13.26 20.29
C ARG A 95 3.50 14.06 21.09
N PHE A 96 4.80 13.84 20.85
CA PHE A 96 5.87 14.42 21.67
C PHE A 96 6.62 15.58 21.00
N SER A 97 6.44 15.78 19.70
CA SER A 97 7.10 16.88 18.99
C SER A 97 6.33 18.18 19.14
N SER A 98 7.04 19.30 19.09
CA SER A 98 6.40 20.59 18.86
C SER A 98 5.71 20.60 17.48
N HIS A 99 4.63 21.39 17.34
CA HIS A 99 3.90 21.47 16.07
C HIS A 99 4.81 21.92 14.91
N SER A 100 5.73 22.86 15.18
CA SER A 100 6.72 23.33 14.19
C SER A 100 7.65 22.19 13.72
N GLU A 101 8.21 21.42 14.65
CA GLU A 101 9.10 20.30 14.32
C GLU A 101 8.37 19.19 13.55
N TYR A 102 7.10 18.94 13.88
CA TYR A 102 6.29 17.96 13.15
C TYR A 102 6.03 18.40 11.71
N GLN A 103 5.71 19.68 11.48
CA GLN A 103 5.53 20.23 10.13
C GLN A 103 6.81 20.16 9.30
N GLU A 104 7.96 20.47 9.90
CA GLU A 104 9.26 20.33 9.22
C GLU A 104 9.55 18.87 8.84
N PHE A 105 9.27 17.94 9.74
CA PHE A 105 9.41 16.51 9.47
C PHE A 105 8.54 16.07 8.29
N LEU A 106 7.26 16.47 8.27
CA LEU A 106 6.36 16.20 7.14
C LEU A 106 6.88 16.82 5.84
N GLY A 107 7.42 18.03 5.89
CA GLY A 107 8.07 18.68 4.74
C GLY A 107 9.25 17.89 4.20
N LYS A 108 10.16 17.42 5.08
CA LYS A 108 11.31 16.58 4.72
C LYS A 108 10.89 15.26 4.09
N VAL A 109 9.92 14.56 4.70
CA VAL A 109 9.39 13.29 4.18
C VAL A 109 8.74 13.48 2.80
N ARG A 110 8.00 14.58 2.59
CA ARG A 110 7.42 14.91 1.28
C ARG A 110 8.50 15.13 0.23
N LYS A 111 9.53 15.93 0.55
CA LYS A 111 10.66 16.20 -0.35
C LYS A 111 11.40 14.91 -0.72
N GLU A 112 11.74 14.09 0.25
CA GLU A 112 12.43 12.82 0.01
C GLU A 112 11.60 11.84 -0.84
N ARG A 113 10.28 11.78 -0.63
CA ARG A 113 9.39 10.98 -1.49
C ARG A 113 9.35 11.47 -2.93
N LEU A 114 9.39 12.79 -3.14
CA LEU A 114 9.47 13.39 -4.48
C LEU A 114 10.81 13.07 -5.13
N ASP A 115 11.92 13.20 -4.40
CA ASP A 115 13.27 12.92 -4.90
C ASP A 115 13.47 11.43 -5.25
N ARG A 116 12.93 10.52 -4.43
CA ARG A 116 12.91 9.07 -4.74
C ARG A 116 12.06 8.75 -5.96
N ARG A 117 11.00 9.51 -6.21
CA ARG A 117 10.14 9.33 -7.38
C ARG A 117 10.81 9.89 -8.65
N SER A 118 11.42 11.07 -8.56
CA SER A 118 12.12 11.70 -9.69
C SER A 118 13.36 10.92 -10.10
N SER A 119 14.12 10.36 -9.15
CA SER A 119 15.28 9.49 -9.43
C SER A 119 14.90 8.18 -10.11
N ARG A 120 13.79 7.54 -9.72
CA ARG A 120 13.27 6.35 -10.41
C ARG A 120 12.81 6.65 -11.84
N ILE A 121 12.16 7.78 -12.06
CA ILE A 121 11.72 8.23 -13.39
C ILE A 121 12.91 8.71 -14.25
N GLY A 122 13.93 9.31 -13.63
CA GLY A 122 15.15 9.77 -14.30
C GLY A 122 16.08 8.64 -14.73
N GLY A 123 16.03 7.48 -14.06
CA GLY A 123 16.77 6.27 -14.45
C GLY A 123 16.29 5.66 -15.78
N GLU A 124 14.99 5.75 -16.08
CA GLU A 124 14.42 5.30 -17.37
C GLU A 124 14.58 6.35 -18.49
N LYS A 125 14.70 7.64 -18.15
CA LYS A 125 14.88 8.70 -19.16
C LYS A 125 16.29 8.78 -19.75
N ARG A 126 17.32 8.15 -19.16
CA ARG A 126 18.68 8.12 -19.76
C ARG A 126 18.83 7.17 -20.96
N LYS A 127 17.75 6.51 -21.41
CA LYS A 127 17.74 5.66 -22.61
C LYS A 127 16.72 6.06 -23.69
N ARG A 128 16.01 7.18 -23.54
CA ARG A 128 15.08 7.64 -24.58
C ARG A 128 15.41 9.08 -24.92
N GLY A 129 16.12 9.21 -26.04
CA GLY A 129 16.61 10.46 -26.57
C GLY A 129 15.53 11.53 -26.70
N GLU A 130 16.03 12.74 -26.54
CA GLU A 130 15.55 14.01 -27.09
C GLU A 130 14.53 13.86 -28.21
N LEU A 131 13.35 14.43 -27.98
CA LEU A 131 12.58 15.16 -28.99
C LEU A 131 11.79 16.21 -28.21
N GLU A 132 12.23 17.45 -28.38
CA GLU A 132 11.55 18.66 -27.97
C GLU A 132 10.26 18.79 -28.78
N ASP A 133 9.16 19.19 -28.14
CA ASP A 133 8.48 20.40 -28.61
C ASP A 133 7.60 21.02 -27.53
N LYS A 134 7.62 22.36 -27.55
CA LYS A 134 6.85 23.28 -26.71
C LYS A 134 5.39 23.33 -27.18
N ASP A 135 4.43 23.51 -26.27
CA ASP A 135 3.79 24.82 -26.09
C ASP A 135 2.70 24.86 -25.00
N MET A 136 2.36 26.11 -24.67
CA MET A 136 1.78 26.68 -23.46
C MET A 136 0.27 26.47 -23.17
N ASN A 137 -0.03 26.43 -21.86
CA ASN A 137 -1.06 27.19 -21.10
C ASN A 137 -2.55 27.09 -21.55
N SER A 138 -3.50 26.62 -20.75
CA SER A 138 -4.07 27.30 -19.56
C SER A 138 -5.37 26.58 -19.15
N GLY A 139 -5.88 26.77 -17.92
CA GLY A 139 -7.29 26.51 -17.61
C GLY A 139 -7.58 25.81 -16.29
N GLU A 140 -8.34 26.50 -15.44
CA GLU A 140 -8.70 26.22 -14.05
C GLU A 140 -9.52 24.95 -13.75
N ASN A 141 -9.42 24.55 -12.48
CA ASN A 141 -10.43 23.93 -11.61
C ASN A 141 -11.57 23.12 -12.24
N THR A 142 -11.49 21.80 -12.09
CA THR A 142 -12.43 21.03 -11.24
C THR A 142 -11.82 19.67 -10.94
N LYS A 143 -11.76 19.30 -9.65
CA LYS A 143 -11.29 17.98 -9.20
C LYS A 143 -12.30 16.88 -9.58
N LYS A 144 -12.33 16.50 -10.85
CA LYS A 144 -12.70 15.13 -11.23
C LYS A 144 -11.41 14.35 -11.32
N ARG A 145 -11.25 13.30 -10.52
CA ARG A 145 -10.12 12.36 -10.62
C ARG A 145 -10.14 11.81 -12.05
N LYS A 146 -9.32 12.36 -12.95
CA LYS A 146 -9.04 11.74 -14.25
C LYS A 146 -8.37 10.41 -13.94
N VAL A 147 -9.12 9.32 -14.05
CA VAL A 147 -8.56 7.97 -14.03
C VAL A 147 -7.60 7.94 -15.21
N ALA A 148 -6.30 7.83 -14.92
CA ALA A 148 -5.29 7.77 -15.96
C ALA A 148 -5.53 6.51 -16.80
N ILE A 149 -5.93 6.70 -18.06
CA ILE A 149 -6.15 5.61 -19.02
C ILE A 149 -4.79 4.99 -19.31
N ASN A 150 -4.54 3.80 -18.80
CA ASN A 150 -3.34 3.04 -19.12
C ASN A 150 -3.60 2.24 -20.40
N THR A 151 -2.92 2.63 -21.48
CA THR A 151 -3.04 1.98 -22.80
C THR A 151 -1.92 0.99 -23.08
N VAL A 152 -0.96 0.82 -22.16
CA VAL A 152 0.12 -0.16 -22.32
C VAL A 152 -0.48 -1.56 -22.22
N PRO A 153 -0.37 -2.38 -23.27
CA PRO A 153 -1.00 -3.70 -23.27
C PRO A 153 -0.49 -4.60 -22.14
N ASN A 154 -1.43 -5.36 -21.58
CA ASN A 154 -1.22 -6.32 -20.51
C ASN A 154 -2.28 -7.43 -20.64
N LYS A 155 -1.95 -8.66 -20.26
CA LYS A 155 -2.92 -9.77 -20.18
C LYS A 155 -4.02 -9.53 -19.12
N MET A 156 -3.77 -8.60 -18.20
CA MET A 156 -4.72 -8.19 -17.16
C MET A 156 -5.42 -6.89 -17.53
N MET A 157 -6.73 -6.85 -17.39
CA MET A 157 -7.56 -5.67 -17.61
C MET A 157 -8.38 -5.30 -16.38
N ILE A 158 -8.78 -4.04 -16.29
CA ILE A 158 -9.58 -3.49 -15.20
C ILE A 158 -10.78 -2.77 -15.80
N ILE A 159 -11.99 -3.16 -15.38
CA ILE A 159 -13.19 -2.37 -15.58
C ILE A 159 -13.47 -1.61 -14.30
N THR A 160 -13.68 -0.30 -14.40
CA THR A 160 -14.04 0.58 -13.29
C THR A 160 -15.39 1.24 -13.54
N ASN A 161 -16.00 1.78 -12.48
CA ASN A 161 -17.31 2.44 -12.54
C ASN A 161 -18.49 1.49 -12.84
N LEU A 162 -18.39 0.23 -12.42
CA LEU A 162 -19.50 -0.72 -12.55
C LEU A 162 -20.73 -0.28 -11.75
N SER A 163 -21.92 -0.76 -12.12
CA SER A 163 -23.12 -0.56 -11.29
C SER A 163 -23.11 -1.49 -10.08
N GLU A 164 -23.89 -1.16 -9.06
CA GLU A 164 -24.12 -2.02 -7.89
C GLU A 164 -24.92 -3.28 -8.25
N ASP A 165 -25.76 -3.20 -9.29
CA ASP A 165 -26.57 -4.31 -9.77
C ASP A 165 -25.79 -5.32 -10.64
N VAL A 166 -24.51 -5.06 -10.90
CA VAL A 166 -23.66 -5.95 -11.69
C VAL A 166 -23.16 -7.08 -10.80
N THR A 167 -23.38 -8.30 -11.25
CA THR A 167 -22.85 -9.50 -10.62
C THR A 167 -21.63 -10.02 -11.38
N GLN A 168 -20.85 -10.86 -10.73
CA GLN A 168 -19.71 -11.53 -11.37
C GLN A 168 -20.14 -12.38 -12.57
N LYS A 169 -21.34 -13.00 -12.52
CA LYS A 169 -21.88 -13.79 -13.62
C LYS A 169 -22.11 -12.94 -14.88
N ASP A 170 -22.71 -11.76 -14.72
CA ASP A 170 -22.94 -10.83 -15.84
C ASP A 170 -21.62 -10.46 -16.56
N LEU A 171 -20.52 -10.31 -15.81
CA LEU A 171 -19.20 -10.00 -16.35
C LEU A 171 -18.58 -11.21 -17.06
N ILE A 172 -18.75 -12.41 -16.50
CA ILE A 172 -18.29 -13.66 -17.12
C ILE A 172 -19.04 -13.87 -18.44
N ASP A 173 -20.36 -13.72 -18.45
CA ASP A 173 -21.19 -13.90 -19.65
C ASP A 173 -20.84 -12.88 -20.75
N LEU A 174 -20.47 -11.66 -20.36
CA LEU A 174 -20.01 -10.63 -21.30
C LEU A 174 -18.63 -10.97 -21.90
N LEU A 175 -17.74 -11.59 -21.13
CA LEU A 175 -16.33 -11.77 -21.49
C LEU A 175 -16.01 -13.17 -22.04
N SER A 176 -16.83 -14.18 -21.76
CA SER A 176 -16.64 -15.56 -22.21
C SER A 176 -16.73 -15.73 -23.73
N LYS A 177 -17.23 -14.72 -24.44
CA LYS A 177 -17.24 -14.66 -25.91
C LYS A 177 -15.88 -14.32 -26.53
N TYR A 178 -14.92 -13.86 -25.73
CA TYR A 178 -13.58 -13.51 -26.20
C TYR A 178 -12.63 -14.68 -25.96
N ASP A 179 -11.85 -15.02 -26.99
CA ASP A 179 -10.81 -16.04 -26.88
C ASP A 179 -9.80 -15.70 -25.78
N GLY A 180 -9.27 -16.72 -25.12
CA GLY A 180 -8.26 -16.56 -24.08
C GLY A 180 -8.77 -15.93 -22.78
N PHE A 181 -10.08 -15.70 -22.61
CA PHE A 181 -10.63 -15.27 -21.32
C PHE A 181 -10.43 -16.36 -20.25
N LEU A 182 -9.83 -16.00 -19.11
CA LEU A 182 -9.61 -16.92 -18.00
C LEU A 182 -10.58 -16.65 -16.85
N THR A 183 -10.50 -15.48 -16.22
CA THR A 183 -11.33 -15.17 -15.05
C THR A 183 -11.71 -13.69 -15.00
N ALA A 184 -12.87 -13.41 -14.38
CA ALA A 184 -13.29 -12.07 -13.99
C ALA A 184 -13.58 -12.06 -12.48
N ASN A 185 -12.84 -11.23 -11.74
CA ASN A 185 -12.99 -11.07 -10.29
C ASN A 185 -13.63 -9.71 -9.99
N TYR A 186 -14.91 -9.73 -9.59
CA TYR A 186 -15.64 -8.52 -9.22
C TYR A 186 -15.39 -8.13 -7.75
N VAL A 187 -15.14 -6.84 -7.52
CA VAL A 187 -14.93 -6.26 -6.20
C VAL A 187 -16.00 -5.20 -5.96
N SER A 188 -17.11 -5.60 -5.36
CA SER A 188 -18.30 -4.77 -5.13
C SER A 188 -17.99 -3.48 -4.37
N VAL A 189 -17.16 -3.54 -3.31
CA VAL A 189 -16.78 -2.39 -2.48
C VAL A 189 -16.12 -1.25 -3.27
N ARG A 190 -15.51 -1.55 -4.41
CA ARG A 190 -14.84 -0.55 -5.26
C ARG A 190 -15.50 -0.39 -6.62
N HIS A 191 -16.61 -1.08 -6.88
CA HIS A 191 -17.30 -1.14 -8.17
C HIS A 191 -16.33 -1.35 -9.35
N LEU A 192 -15.42 -2.32 -9.18
CA LEU A 192 -14.39 -2.67 -10.18
C LEU A 192 -14.36 -4.16 -10.43
N ALA A 193 -13.90 -4.55 -11.60
CA ALA A 193 -13.59 -5.93 -11.95
C ALA A 193 -12.18 -6.05 -12.50
N LEU A 194 -11.47 -7.09 -12.07
CA LEU A 194 -10.19 -7.49 -12.62
C LEU A 194 -10.41 -8.66 -13.57
N ILE A 195 -9.92 -8.55 -14.80
CA ILE A 195 -10.08 -9.54 -15.85
C ILE A 195 -8.69 -10.08 -16.20
N GLU A 196 -8.58 -11.40 -16.29
CA GLU A 196 -7.36 -12.08 -16.74
C GLU A 196 -7.61 -12.79 -18.07
N PHE A 197 -6.71 -12.55 -19.02
CA PHE A 197 -6.59 -13.29 -20.26
C PHE A 197 -5.34 -14.18 -20.24
N GLU A 198 -5.35 -15.24 -21.05
CA GLU A 198 -4.24 -16.15 -21.25
C GLU A 198 -3.02 -15.44 -21.84
N SER A 199 -3.25 -14.56 -22.84
CA SER A 199 -2.19 -13.81 -23.51
C SER A 199 -2.46 -12.30 -23.55
N GLU A 200 -1.39 -11.52 -23.69
CA GLU A 200 -1.49 -10.07 -23.94
C GLU A 200 -2.22 -9.77 -25.27
N GLN A 201 -2.09 -10.66 -26.26
CA GLN A 201 -2.71 -10.49 -27.58
C GLN A 201 -4.24 -10.60 -27.52
N ASP A 202 -4.76 -11.50 -26.68
CA ASP A 202 -6.21 -11.70 -26.56
C ASP A 202 -6.86 -10.56 -25.79
N ALA A 203 -6.19 -10.03 -24.76
CA ALA A 203 -6.61 -8.80 -24.10
C ALA A 203 -6.63 -7.60 -25.08
N ILE A 204 -5.67 -7.52 -26.00
CA ILE A 204 -5.64 -6.48 -27.04
C ILE A 204 -6.83 -6.59 -27.99
N LYS A 205 -7.17 -7.80 -28.45
CA LYS A 205 -8.34 -8.02 -29.31
C LYS A 205 -9.63 -7.59 -28.61
N CYS A 206 -9.82 -8.04 -27.37
CA CYS A 206 -10.96 -7.67 -26.54
C CYS A 206 -11.07 -6.14 -26.37
N TYR A 207 -9.97 -5.45 -26.05
CA TYR A 207 -9.95 -3.99 -25.91
C TYR A 207 -10.25 -3.26 -27.22
N LYS A 208 -9.77 -3.77 -28.36
CA LYS A 208 -10.05 -3.17 -29.68
C LYS A 208 -11.54 -3.25 -30.04
N GLU A 209 -12.22 -4.32 -29.62
CA GLU A 209 -13.65 -4.52 -29.90
C GLU A 209 -14.56 -3.78 -28.92
N LEU A 210 -14.28 -3.85 -27.61
CA LEU A 210 -15.09 -3.18 -26.59
C LEU A 210 -14.81 -1.68 -26.51
N GLY A 211 -13.60 -1.27 -26.83
CA GLY A 211 -13.12 0.09 -26.59
C GLY A 211 -12.90 0.40 -25.11
N SER A 212 -12.60 1.67 -24.82
CA SER A 212 -12.37 2.13 -23.46
C SER A 212 -13.65 2.33 -22.66
N ASP A 213 -14.76 2.66 -23.32
CA ASP A 213 -16.05 2.93 -22.68
C ASP A 213 -17.04 1.80 -23.02
N VAL A 214 -17.46 1.06 -21.99
CA VAL A 214 -18.28 -0.14 -22.11
C VAL A 214 -19.57 0.06 -21.33
N MET A 215 -20.70 -0.14 -22.01
CA MET A 215 -22.02 -0.04 -21.39
C MET A 215 -22.40 -1.38 -20.75
N ILE A 216 -22.51 -1.41 -19.41
CA ILE A 216 -22.87 -2.61 -18.64
C ILE A 216 -24.09 -2.28 -17.77
N LYS A 217 -25.20 -3.00 -17.96
CA LYS A 217 -26.49 -2.75 -17.31
C LYS A 217 -26.91 -1.27 -17.33
N GLY A 218 -26.74 -0.61 -18.48
CA GLY A 218 -27.13 0.79 -18.67
C GLY A 218 -26.18 1.84 -18.08
N LYS A 219 -25.05 1.44 -17.47
CA LYS A 219 -24.03 2.35 -16.93
C LYS A 219 -22.73 2.28 -17.74
N SER A 220 -22.20 3.45 -18.11
CA SER A 220 -20.88 3.59 -18.74
C SER A 220 -19.77 3.21 -17.76
N SER A 221 -18.99 2.22 -18.16
CA SER A 221 -17.88 1.64 -17.38
C SER A 221 -16.58 1.77 -18.16
N LEU A 222 -15.49 2.09 -17.48
CA LEU A 222 -14.20 2.33 -18.13
C LEU A 222 -13.34 1.06 -18.09
N LEU A 223 -13.02 0.52 -19.26
CA LEU A 223 -12.10 -0.60 -19.48
C LEU A 223 -10.68 -0.07 -19.73
N THR A 224 -9.69 -0.63 -19.04
CA THR A 224 -8.26 -0.26 -19.18
C THR A 224 -7.35 -1.46 -18.95
N TYR A 225 -6.09 -1.39 -19.39
CA TYR A 225 -5.09 -2.39 -19.01
C TYR A 225 -4.60 -2.16 -17.57
N ALA A 226 -4.39 -3.24 -16.84
CA ALA A 226 -3.74 -3.18 -15.54
C ALA A 226 -2.30 -2.67 -15.70
N LYS A 227 -1.83 -1.89 -14.72
CA LYS A 227 -0.43 -1.47 -14.68
C LYS A 227 0.47 -2.71 -14.55
N LYS A 228 1.55 -2.75 -15.34
CA LYS A 228 2.65 -3.70 -15.12
C LYS A 228 3.31 -3.42 -13.77
#